data_AF-A0A292QTN6-F1
#
_entry.id   AF-A0A292QTN6-F1
#
_cell.length_a   1.000
_cell.length_b   1.000
_cell.length_c   1.000
_cell.angle_alpha   90.00
_cell.angle_beta   90.00
_cell.angle_gamma   90.00
#
_symmetry.space_group_name_H-M   'P 1'
#
loop_
_entity.id
_entity.type
_entity.pdbx_description
1 polymer ?
#
loop_
_entity_poly.entity_id
_entity_poly.type
_entity_poly.pdbx_seq_one_letter_code
_entity_poly.pdbx_strand_id
1 'polypeptide(L)'
;MPRVIRTSANVKAKCFIFILNPFFLLVTLVVINASIANNLEMDKEYLQKFANNLKKLRKEKGLTQDDLAVSEQISRSMISLIEIAKTDLTVSKVKIIADTLKVHPKELFDFD
;
A
#
# COMPACT_ATOMS: atom_id res chain seq x y z
N MET A 1 -37.83 -0.40 46.11
CA MET A 1 -38.05 -1.43 45.06
C MET A 1 -36.75 -1.64 44.31
N PRO A 2 -36.20 -2.86 44.19
CA PRO A 2 -34.94 -3.08 43.48
C PRO A 2 -35.17 -3.14 41.97
N ARG A 3 -34.35 -2.41 41.20
CA ARG A 3 -34.37 -2.39 39.74
C ARG A 3 -33.41 -3.47 39.24
N VAL A 4 -33.94 -4.49 38.57
CA VAL A 4 -33.18 -5.60 37.97
C VAL A 4 -32.24 -5.05 36.89
N ILE A 5 -30.92 -5.12 37.14
CA ILE A 5 -29.90 -4.82 36.12
C ILE A 5 -29.77 -6.08 35.24
N ARG A 6 -30.28 -6.03 34.00
CA ARG A 6 -29.97 -7.06 33.00
C ARG A 6 -28.51 -6.91 32.56
N THR A 7 -27.79 -8.02 32.61
CA THR A 7 -26.35 -8.13 32.41
C THR A 7 -25.89 -7.80 30.99
N SER A 8 -24.83 -7.01 30.90
CA SER A 8 -24.03 -6.64 29.72
C SER A 8 -23.17 -7.81 29.17
N ALA A 9 -23.73 -9.02 29.08
CA ALA A 9 -23.00 -10.20 28.61
C ALA A 9 -23.09 -10.44 27.10
N ASN A 10 -24.09 -9.87 26.41
CA ASN A 10 -24.44 -10.27 25.03
C ASN A 10 -23.78 -9.47 23.89
N VAL A 11 -23.12 -8.34 24.16
CA VAL A 11 -22.46 -7.55 23.10
C VAL A 11 -21.02 -8.03 22.83
N LYS A 12 -20.29 -8.49 23.87
CA LYS A 12 -18.92 -9.00 23.71
C LYS A 12 -18.84 -10.37 22.99
N ALA A 13 -19.89 -11.19 23.09
CA ALA A 13 -19.92 -12.50 22.44
C ALA A 13 -20.08 -12.42 20.91
N LYS A 14 -20.76 -11.39 20.38
CA LYS A 14 -20.97 -11.21 18.94
C LYS A 14 -19.69 -10.83 18.17
N CYS A 15 -18.81 -10.03 18.76
CA CYS A 15 -17.50 -9.74 18.16
C CYS A 15 -16.57 -10.96 18.14
N PHE A 16 -16.68 -11.85 19.14
CA PHE A 16 -15.78 -13.01 19.25
C PHE A 16 -16.11 -14.11 18.22
N ILE A 17 -17.37 -14.23 17.82
CA ILE A 17 -17.84 -15.22 16.82
C ILE A 17 -17.31 -14.90 15.41
N PHE A 18 -17.04 -13.63 15.09
CA PHE A 18 -16.51 -13.25 13.77
C PHE A 18 -15.06 -13.67 13.55
N ILE A 19 -14.26 -13.81 14.62
CA ILE A 19 -12.83 -14.14 14.55
C ILE A 19 -12.60 -15.66 14.50
N LEU A 20 -13.55 -16.46 14.97
CA LEU A 20 -13.49 -17.94 14.96
C LEU A 20 -14.16 -18.58 13.75
N ASN A 21 -14.61 -17.79 12.77
CA ASN A 21 -15.24 -18.33 11.57
C ASN A 21 -14.18 -18.76 10.54
N PRO A 22 -14.02 -20.06 10.25
CA PRO A 22 -13.02 -20.54 9.29
C PRO A 22 -13.24 -20.01 7.87
N PHE A 23 -14.47 -19.60 7.52
CA PHE A 23 -14.74 -18.94 6.24
C PHE A 23 -14.07 -17.57 6.12
N PHE A 24 -13.98 -16.80 7.22
CA PHE A 24 -13.35 -15.48 7.18
C PHE A 24 -11.83 -15.60 6.97
N LEU A 25 -11.19 -16.55 7.66
CA LEU A 25 -9.76 -16.85 7.48
C LEU A 25 -9.46 -17.36 6.06
N LEU A 26 -10.34 -18.18 5.48
CA LEU A 26 -10.20 -18.67 4.11
C LEU A 26 -10.30 -17.52 3.09
N VAL A 27 -11.27 -16.62 3.26
CA VAL A 27 -11.45 -15.46 2.36
C VAL A 27 -10.23 -14.54 2.42
N THR A 28 -9.69 -14.24 3.61
CA THR A 28 -8.49 -13.40 3.72
C THR A 28 -7.26 -14.07 3.09
N LEU A 29 -7.07 -15.37 3.28
CA LEU A 29 -5.99 -16.14 2.64
C LEU A 29 -6.09 -16.12 1.11
N VAL A 30 -7.28 -16.29 0.54
CA VAL A 30 -7.51 -16.24 -0.92
C VAL A 30 -7.20 -14.85 -1.47
N VAL A 31 -7.64 -13.78 -0.80
CA VAL A 31 -7.38 -12.39 -1.22
C VAL A 31 -5.88 -12.06 -1.18
N ILE A 32 -5.18 -12.47 -0.13
CA ILE A 32 -3.73 -12.27 -0.01
C ILE A 32 -3.00 -13.03 -1.12
N ASN A 33 -3.35 -14.29 -1.37
CA ASN A 33 -2.75 -15.10 -2.43
C ASN A 33 -3.01 -14.52 -3.83
N ALA A 34 -4.21 -14.01 -4.11
CA ALA A 34 -4.52 -13.36 -5.37
C ALA A 34 -3.70 -12.07 -5.57
N SER A 35 -3.54 -11.27 -4.50
CA SER A 35 -2.68 -10.08 -4.56
C SER A 35 -1.21 -10.42 -4.80
N ILE A 36 -0.73 -11.55 -4.26
CA ILE A 36 0.64 -12.03 -4.50
C ILE A 36 0.77 -12.50 -5.95
N ALA A 37 -0.19 -13.27 -6.47
CA ALA A 37 -0.19 -13.77 -7.85
C ALA A 37 -0.20 -12.63 -8.87
N ASN A 38 -0.99 -11.57 -8.64
CA ASN A 38 -1.02 -10.38 -9.51
C ASN A 38 0.35 -9.67 -9.60
N ASN A 39 1.22 -9.80 -8.59
CA ASN A 39 2.56 -9.23 -8.60
C ASN A 39 3.61 -10.13 -9.30
N LEU A 40 3.26 -11.35 -9.73
CA LEU A 40 4.20 -12.28 -10.38
C LEU A 40 4.36 -12.05 -11.89
N GLU A 41 3.38 -11.39 -12.54
CA GLU A 41 3.41 -11.07 -13.98
C GLU A 41 3.79 -9.61 -14.25
N MET A 42 4.69 -9.04 -13.43
CA MET A 42 5.15 -7.67 -13.59
C MET A 42 6.24 -7.56 -14.67
N ASP A 43 6.16 -6.56 -15.55
CA ASP A 43 7.25 -6.19 -16.45
C ASP A 43 8.41 -5.59 -15.65
N LYS A 44 9.33 -6.47 -15.26
CA LYS A 44 10.44 -6.13 -14.39
C LYS A 44 11.42 -5.15 -15.03
N GLU A 45 11.61 -5.21 -16.34
CA GLU A 45 12.54 -4.31 -17.04
C GLU A 45 11.98 -2.88 -17.04
N TYR A 46 10.71 -2.73 -17.44
CA TYR A 46 10.03 -1.44 -17.44
C TYR A 46 9.97 -0.82 -16.04
N LEU A 47 9.64 -1.61 -15.02
CA LEU A 47 9.64 -1.15 -13.64
C LEU A 47 11.02 -0.77 -13.12
N GLN A 48 12.08 -1.44 -13.59
CA GLN A 48 13.44 -1.06 -13.23
C GLN A 48 13.80 0.31 -13.80
N LYS A 49 13.40 0.61 -15.05
CA LYS A 49 13.58 1.94 -15.64
C LYS A 49 12.81 3.02 -14.87
N PHE A 50 11.53 2.75 -14.56
CA PHE A 50 10.70 3.63 -13.74
C PHE A 50 11.34 3.88 -12.36
N ALA A 51 11.75 2.82 -11.67
CA ALA A 51 12.36 2.89 -10.35
C ALA A 51 13.64 3.74 -10.35
N ASN A 52 14.49 3.56 -11.37
CA ASN A 52 15.71 4.32 -11.54
C ASN A 52 15.43 5.81 -11.77
N ASN A 53 14.45 6.13 -12.61
CA ASN A 53 14.08 7.51 -12.90
C ASN A 53 13.45 8.20 -11.68
N LEU A 54 12.54 7.53 -10.97
CA LEU A 54 11.98 8.03 -9.71
C LEU A 54 13.09 8.35 -8.71
N LYS A 55 14.04 7.43 -8.52
CA LYS A 55 15.17 7.60 -7.61
C LYS A 55 16.08 8.77 -8.03
N LYS A 56 16.30 8.95 -9.33
CA LYS A 56 17.03 10.08 -9.90
C LYS A 56 16.34 11.40 -9.56
N LEU A 57 15.07 11.56 -9.94
CA LEU A 57 14.27 12.77 -9.68
C LEU A 57 14.22 13.10 -8.19
N ARG A 58 14.01 12.11 -7.33
CA ARG A 58 14.03 12.32 -5.88
C ARG A 58 15.35 12.90 -5.39
N LYS A 59 16.47 12.35 -5.84
CA LYS A 59 17.81 12.83 -5.47
C LYS A 59 18.09 14.24 -6.01
N GLU A 60 17.64 14.55 -7.22
CA GLU A 60 17.76 15.90 -7.81
C GLU A 60 17.00 16.95 -7.00
N LYS A 61 15.88 16.56 -6.38
CA LYS A 61 15.13 17.41 -5.44
C LYS A 61 15.70 17.42 -4.01
N GLY A 62 16.77 16.68 -3.74
CA GLY A 62 17.38 16.59 -2.41
C GLY A 62 16.51 15.87 -1.37
N LEU A 63 15.55 15.06 -1.80
CA LEU A 63 14.58 14.40 -0.91
C LEU A 63 15.06 13.01 -0.47
N THR A 64 14.74 12.64 0.76
CA THR A 64 14.88 11.29 1.31
C THR A 64 13.68 10.41 0.92
N GLN A 65 13.75 9.10 1.17
CA GLN A 65 12.61 8.21 0.97
C GLN A 65 11.45 8.53 1.94
N ASP A 66 11.78 9.04 3.13
CA ASP A 66 10.78 9.49 4.11
C ASP A 66 10.09 10.77 3.65
N ASP A 67 10.78 11.65 2.92
CA ASP A 67 10.16 12.86 2.35
C ASP A 67 9.16 12.54 1.24
N LEU A 68 9.32 11.40 0.54
CA LEU A 68 8.29 10.90 -0.39
C LEU A 68 7.16 10.15 0.31
N ALA A 69 7.37 9.71 1.55
CA ALA A 69 6.35 9.01 2.30
C ALA A 69 5.31 10.01 2.81
N VAL A 70 4.10 9.92 2.26
CA VAL A 70 2.95 10.68 2.75
C VAL A 70 2.16 9.76 3.67
N SER A 71 2.13 10.10 4.96
CA SER A 71 1.77 9.20 6.09
C SER A 71 0.44 8.45 5.95
N GLU A 72 -0.47 8.91 5.09
CA GLU A 72 -1.78 8.28 4.89
C GLU A 72 -1.91 7.47 3.60
N GLN A 73 -0.97 7.62 2.64
CA GLN A 73 -1.17 7.12 1.27
C GLN A 73 0.00 6.28 0.75
N ILE A 74 1.23 6.63 1.12
CA ILE A 74 2.43 5.92 0.68
C ILE A 74 3.41 5.83 1.85
N SER A 75 3.67 4.61 2.31
CA SER A 75 4.65 4.37 3.36
C SER A 75 6.07 4.44 2.81
N ARG A 76 7.04 4.76 3.67
CA ARG A 76 8.47 4.67 3.33
C ARG A 76 8.85 3.28 2.80
N SER A 77 8.30 2.22 3.41
CA SER A 77 8.54 0.84 2.96
C SER A 77 8.09 0.64 1.51
N MET A 78 6.92 1.17 1.15
CA MET A 78 6.45 1.13 -0.23
C MET A 78 7.37 1.90 -1.19
N ILE A 79 7.81 3.12 -0.83
CA ILE A 79 8.80 3.87 -1.61
C ILE A 79 10.07 3.04 -1.83
N SER A 80 10.57 2.39 -0.76
CA SER A 80 11.75 1.54 -0.86
C SER A 80 11.54 0.36 -1.83
N LEU A 81 10.36 -0.26 -1.83
CA LEU A 81 10.03 -1.37 -2.74
C LEU A 81 9.88 -0.91 -4.19
N ILE A 82 9.31 0.27 -4.41
CA ILE A 82 9.18 0.88 -5.74
C ILE A 82 10.57 1.19 -6.30
N GLU A 83 11.47 1.82 -5.53
CA GLU A 83 12.83 2.17 -5.99
C GLU A 83 13.74 0.97 -6.31
N ILE A 84 13.32 -0.25 -5.96
CA ILE A 84 14.01 -1.50 -6.31
C ILE A 84 13.17 -2.41 -7.22
N ALA A 85 12.11 -1.88 -7.82
CA ALA A 85 11.21 -2.60 -8.73
C ALA A 85 10.65 -3.91 -8.16
N LYS A 86 10.30 -3.92 -6.86
CA LYS A 86 9.70 -5.08 -6.16
C LYS A 86 8.18 -5.02 -6.06
N THR A 87 7.57 -3.89 -6.39
CA THR A 87 6.12 -3.72 -6.38
C THR A 87 5.72 -2.73 -7.47
N ASP A 88 4.58 -2.96 -8.10
CA ASP A 88 3.94 -1.97 -8.96
C ASP A 88 3.19 -0.95 -8.09
N LEU A 89 2.73 0.13 -8.71
CA LEU A 89 1.94 1.15 -8.05
C LEU A 89 0.73 1.55 -8.89
N THR A 90 -0.33 1.96 -8.20
CA THR A 90 -1.51 2.49 -8.87
C THR A 90 -1.24 3.88 -9.43
N VAL A 91 -1.98 4.28 -10.48
CA VAL A 91 -1.89 5.61 -11.08
C VAL A 91 -2.12 6.74 -10.05
N SER A 92 -3.01 6.52 -9.07
CA SER A 92 -3.22 7.49 -7.97
C SER A 92 -1.94 7.72 -7.16
N LYS A 93 -1.15 6.68 -6.90
CA LYS A 93 0.14 6.79 -6.20
C LYS A 93 1.20 7.48 -7.05
N VAL A 94 1.20 7.27 -8.36
CA VAL A 94 2.06 8.01 -9.31
C VAL A 94 1.79 9.51 -9.17
N LYS A 95 0.52 9.91 -9.16
CA LYS A 95 0.13 11.32 -9.03
C LYS A 95 0.61 11.92 -7.70
N ILE A 96 0.42 11.21 -6.59
CA ILE A 96 0.91 11.65 -5.27
C ILE A 96 2.43 11.84 -5.28
N ILE A 97 3.18 10.88 -5.84
CA ILE A 97 4.64 10.98 -5.94
C ILE A 97 5.06 12.18 -6.79
N ALA A 98 4.40 12.41 -7.93
CA ALA A 98 4.67 13.55 -8.81
C ALA A 98 4.41 14.89 -8.10
N ASP A 99 3.32 14.98 -7.32
CA ASP A 99 2.98 16.17 -6.54
C ASP A 99 4.01 16.44 -5.44
N THR A 100 4.46 15.40 -4.73
CA THR A 100 5.52 15.54 -3.71
C THR A 100 6.86 15.98 -4.33
N LEU A 101 7.21 15.43 -5.49
CA LEU A 101 8.39 15.81 -6.25
C LEU A 101 8.28 17.20 -6.93
N LYS A 102 7.06 17.75 -7.00
CA LYS A 102 6.72 18.98 -7.74
C LYS A 102 7.14 18.89 -9.20
N VAL A 103 6.76 17.79 -9.84
CA VAL A 103 7.02 17.49 -11.27
C VAL A 103 5.72 17.11 -11.97
N HIS A 104 5.68 17.21 -13.29
CA HIS A 104 4.56 16.67 -14.05
C HIS A 104 4.61 15.13 -14.02
N PRO A 105 3.49 14.39 -13.91
CA PRO A 105 3.50 12.92 -13.87
C PRO A 105 4.20 12.25 -15.05
N LYS A 106 4.19 12.90 -16.22
CA LYS A 106 4.95 12.44 -17.41
C LYS A 106 6.45 12.29 -17.11
N GLU A 107 7.04 13.17 -16.31
CA GLU A 107 8.47 13.14 -15.99
C GLU A 107 8.87 11.85 -15.27
N LEU A 108 7.95 11.21 -14.52
CA LEU A 108 8.20 9.91 -13.90
C LEU A 108 8.38 8.78 -14.93
N PHE A 109 7.79 8.94 -16.12
CA PHE A 109 7.86 7.99 -17.23
C PHE A 109 8.86 8.38 -18.33
N ASP A 110 9.65 9.43 -18.11
CA ASP A 110 10.62 9.94 -19.09
C ASP A 110 11.96 9.20 -18.95
N PHE A 111 12.00 7.95 -19.38
CA PHE A 111 13.15 7.05 -19.25
C PHE A 111 13.38 6.10 -20.44
N ASP A 112 12.68 6.34 -21.54
CA ASP A 112 12.83 5.62 -22.82
C ASP A 112 13.57 6.47 -23.86
#